data_AF-A0A8W8MQC7-F1
#
_entry.id   AF-A0A8W8MQC7-F1
#
_cell.length_a   1.000
_cell.length_b   1.000
_cell.length_c   1.000
_cell.angle_alpha   90.00
_cell.angle_beta   90.00
_cell.angle_gamma   90.00
#
_symmetry.space_group_name_H-M   'P 1'
#
loop_
_entity.id
_entity.type
_entity.pdbx_description
1 polymer ?
#
loop_
_entity_poly.entity_id
_entity_poly.type
_entity_poly.pdbx_seq_one_letter_code
_entity_poly.pdbx_strand_id
1 'polypeptide(L)'
;PRNGYVVVRLKADNPGYWFMHCHIEIHQIAGMAVLLQEGDTSDMEPVPEGFPTCGSFQMSEKEFKQYLTPEGARKREKKQTRPSDVLVEEVDYHVVDYIPVVIDKPSDPSSSRESGTISRKYLHSAYHHRHHVILIALLGLSLLLNLVFISFYLCKKFRRSSTLEKLSQKKATLMDNLITGNLKHSESKQRLV
;
A
#
# COMPACT_ATOMS: atom_id res chain seq x y z
N PRO A 1 -11.42 -14.28 -17.31
CA PRO A 1 -11.47 -14.36 -18.79
C PRO A 1 -11.14 -13.01 -19.43
N ARG A 2 -10.52 -12.98 -20.63
CA ARG A 2 -10.28 -11.73 -21.35
C ARG A 2 -11.63 -11.05 -21.64
N ASN A 3 -11.79 -9.80 -21.18
CA ASN A 3 -13.03 -9.01 -21.32
C ASN A 3 -14.31 -9.70 -20.80
N GLY A 4 -14.19 -10.53 -19.75
CA GLY A 4 -15.32 -11.20 -19.13
C GLY A 4 -15.19 -11.26 -17.62
N TYR A 5 -16.12 -11.94 -16.96
CA TYR A 5 -16.13 -12.15 -15.52
C TYR A 5 -16.36 -13.64 -15.20
N VAL A 6 -16.07 -14.01 -13.97
CA VAL A 6 -16.40 -15.31 -13.39
C VAL A 6 -17.19 -15.03 -12.12
N VAL A 7 -18.25 -15.80 -11.88
CA VAL A 7 -19.01 -15.75 -10.62
C VAL A 7 -18.65 -16.99 -9.83
N VAL A 8 -18.15 -16.80 -8.62
CA VAL A 8 -17.82 -17.89 -7.69
C VAL A 8 -18.76 -17.78 -6.51
N ARG A 9 -19.35 -18.91 -6.10
CA ARG A 9 -20.12 -19.05 -4.86
C ARG A 9 -19.35 -19.98 -3.94
N LEU A 10 -19.09 -19.50 -2.73
CA LEU A 10 -18.45 -20.26 -1.66
C LEU A 10 -19.39 -20.28 -0.45
N LYS A 11 -19.39 -21.39 0.28
CA LYS A 11 -20.00 -21.49 1.59
C LYS A 11 -18.91 -21.13 2.60
N ALA A 12 -19.17 -20.11 3.41
CA ALA A 12 -18.28 -19.71 4.49
C ALA A 12 -18.66 -20.54 5.73
N ASP A 13 -18.11 -21.74 5.84
CA ASP A 13 -18.21 -22.65 6.99
C ASP A 13 -16.86 -23.12 7.57
N ASN A 14 -15.77 -22.41 7.26
CA ASN A 14 -14.41 -22.68 7.73
C ASN A 14 -13.70 -21.39 8.20
N PRO A 15 -13.87 -20.99 9.47
CA PRO A 15 -13.26 -19.78 10.03
C PRO A 15 -11.74 -19.73 9.86
N GLY A 16 -11.21 -18.61 9.36
CA GLY A 16 -9.78 -18.49 9.07
C GLY A 16 -9.43 -17.35 8.13
N TYR A 17 -8.15 -17.29 7.76
CA TYR A 17 -7.64 -16.40 6.72
C TYR A 17 -7.34 -17.20 5.45
N TRP A 18 -8.08 -16.89 4.38
CA TRP A 18 -7.97 -17.59 3.09
C TRP A 18 -7.27 -16.71 2.06
N PHE A 19 -6.20 -17.25 1.46
CA PHE A 19 -5.42 -16.54 0.44
C PHE A 19 -5.94 -16.86 -0.96
N MET A 20 -6.77 -15.96 -1.51
CA MET A 20 -7.27 -16.09 -2.88
C MET A 20 -6.37 -15.29 -3.82
N HIS A 21 -5.71 -15.95 -4.76
CA HIS A 21 -4.75 -15.31 -5.65
C HIS A 21 -4.77 -15.89 -7.06
N CYS A 22 -4.09 -15.21 -7.98
CA CYS A 22 -3.77 -15.80 -9.27
C CYS A 22 -2.74 -16.91 -9.10
N HIS A 23 -3.03 -18.11 -9.61
CA HIS A 23 -2.09 -19.25 -9.53
C HIS A 23 -0.91 -19.16 -10.54
N ILE A 24 -0.73 -18.02 -11.19
CA ILE A 24 0.48 -17.70 -11.97
C ILE A 24 1.43 -16.96 -11.03
N GLU A 25 2.54 -17.60 -10.68
CA GLU A 25 3.49 -17.15 -9.65
C GLU A 25 3.93 -15.69 -9.84
N ILE A 26 4.29 -15.29 -11.06
CA ILE A 26 4.69 -13.90 -11.35
C ILE A 26 3.58 -12.88 -11.08
N HIS A 27 2.31 -13.24 -11.25
CA HIS A 27 1.18 -12.35 -10.96
C HIS A 27 0.85 -12.34 -9.45
N GLN A 28 1.02 -13.48 -8.77
CA GLN A 28 0.88 -13.57 -7.31
C GLN A 28 1.92 -12.68 -6.62
N ILE A 29 3.20 -12.80 -7.01
CA ILE A 29 4.31 -12.00 -6.46
C ILE A 29 4.12 -10.51 -6.79
N ALA A 30 3.54 -10.19 -7.96
CA ALA A 30 3.18 -8.82 -8.31
C ALA A 30 1.97 -8.27 -7.53
N GLY A 31 1.34 -9.06 -6.66
CA GLY A 31 0.27 -8.62 -5.76
C GLY A 31 -1.16 -8.87 -6.26
N MET A 32 -1.37 -9.72 -7.27
CA MET A 32 -2.71 -10.10 -7.72
C MET A 32 -3.32 -11.16 -6.77
N ALA A 33 -3.64 -10.72 -5.56
CA ALA A 33 -4.15 -11.53 -4.49
C ALA A 33 -5.07 -10.74 -3.54
N VAL A 34 -5.90 -11.46 -2.80
CA VAL A 34 -6.73 -10.95 -1.71
C VAL A 34 -6.70 -11.93 -0.54
N LEU A 35 -6.85 -11.41 0.67
CA LEU A 35 -7.08 -12.22 1.88
C LEU A 35 -8.55 -12.10 2.28
N LEU A 36 -9.20 -13.24 2.43
CA LEU A 36 -10.57 -13.33 2.93
C LEU A 36 -10.49 -13.75 4.39
N GLN A 37 -11.01 -12.92 5.30
CA GLN A 37 -11.22 -13.31 6.69
C GLN A 37 -12.63 -13.86 6.82
N GLU A 38 -12.70 -15.09 7.31
CA GLU A 38 -13.94 -15.77 7.63
C GLU A 38 -14.07 -15.95 9.13
N GLY A 39 -15.18 -15.51 9.71
CA GLY A 39 -15.42 -15.55 11.16
C GLY A 39 -14.57 -14.57 11.96
N ASP A 40 -14.76 -14.60 13.28
CA ASP A 40 -13.90 -13.89 14.21
C ASP A 40 -12.65 -14.72 14.51
N THR A 41 -11.58 -14.04 14.91
CA THR A 41 -10.33 -14.74 15.31
C THR A 41 -10.52 -15.71 16.48
N SER A 42 -11.59 -15.56 17.27
CA SER A 42 -11.98 -16.49 18.33
C SER A 42 -12.57 -17.80 17.82
N ASP A 43 -13.08 -17.83 16.59
CA ASP A 43 -13.73 -18.99 15.98
C ASP A 43 -12.73 -19.89 15.22
N MET A 44 -11.47 -19.43 15.10
CA MET A 44 -10.41 -20.11 14.37
C MET A 44 -9.77 -21.20 15.24
N GLU A 45 -9.36 -22.31 14.62
CA GLU A 45 -8.61 -23.36 15.30
C GLU A 45 -7.29 -22.79 15.88
N PRO A 46 -6.91 -23.14 17.12
CA PRO A 46 -5.65 -22.70 17.70
C PRO A 46 -4.47 -23.09 16.83
N VAL A 47 -3.48 -22.19 16.83
CA VAL A 47 -2.20 -22.44 16.17
C VAL A 47 -1.56 -23.70 16.78
N PRO A 48 -1.14 -24.69 15.95
CA PRO A 48 -0.52 -25.92 16.45
C PRO A 48 0.74 -25.66 17.30
N GLU A 49 1.05 -26.59 18.21
CA GLU A 49 2.27 -26.50 19.02
C GLU A 49 3.53 -26.50 18.13
N GLY A 50 4.46 -25.59 18.41
CA GLY A 50 5.70 -25.45 17.64
C GLY A 50 5.54 -24.78 16.27
N PHE A 51 4.37 -24.21 15.97
CA PHE A 51 4.18 -23.46 14.73
C PHE A 51 5.12 -22.25 14.66
N PRO A 52 5.80 -22.00 13.52
CA PRO A 52 6.74 -20.91 13.37
C PRO A 52 6.06 -19.55 13.52
N THR A 53 6.67 -18.67 14.31
CA THR A 53 6.23 -17.28 14.48
C THR A 53 7.02 -16.33 13.60
N CYS A 54 6.57 -15.08 13.49
CA CYS A 54 7.37 -14.05 12.83
C CYS A 54 8.79 -14.00 13.45
N GLY A 55 9.81 -14.01 12.59
CA GLY A 55 11.22 -14.03 13.00
C GLY A 55 11.76 -15.38 13.48
N SER A 56 10.96 -16.45 13.52
CA SER A 56 11.45 -17.80 13.86
C SER A 56 12.23 -18.46 12.70
N PHE A 57 12.15 -17.91 11.50
CA PHE A 57 12.95 -18.37 10.36
C PHE A 57 14.41 -18.01 10.58
N GLN A 58 15.22 -19.03 10.87
CA GLN A 58 16.66 -18.91 11.02
C GLN A 58 17.34 -19.64 9.87
N MET A 59 18.18 -18.92 9.13
CA MET A 59 19.01 -19.49 8.09
C MET A 59 20.42 -18.94 8.29
N SER A 60 21.39 -19.84 8.45
CA SER A 60 22.78 -19.43 8.54
C SER A 60 23.27 -18.90 7.19
N GLU A 61 24.28 -18.03 7.20
CA GLU A 61 24.88 -17.51 5.97
C GLU A 61 25.42 -18.64 5.08
N LYS A 62 25.92 -19.73 5.68
CA LYS A 62 26.40 -20.92 4.96
C LYS A 62 25.25 -21.64 4.26
N GLU A 63 24.12 -21.83 4.92
CA GLU A 63 22.92 -22.43 4.33
C GLU A 63 22.39 -21.55 3.19
N PHE A 64 22.27 -20.24 3.42
CA PHE A 64 21.83 -19.30 2.38
C PHE A 64 22.73 -19.36 1.15
N LYS A 65 24.06 -19.29 1.33
CA LYS A 65 25.04 -19.41 0.24
C LYS A 65 24.91 -20.75 -0.49
N GLN A 66 24.62 -21.83 0.24
CA GLN A 66 24.39 -23.14 -0.37
C GLN A 66 23.12 -23.14 -1.23
N TYR A 67 22.00 -22.59 -0.77
CA TYR A 67 20.74 -22.51 -1.54
C TYR A 67 20.88 -21.71 -2.84
N LEU A 68 21.74 -20.69 -2.87
CA LEU A 68 22.01 -19.90 -4.08
C LEU A 68 22.81 -20.68 -5.15
N THR A 69 23.40 -21.83 -4.82
CA THR A 69 24.11 -22.66 -5.80
C THR A 69 23.14 -23.54 -6.60
N PRO A 70 23.44 -23.86 -7.87
CA PRO A 70 22.63 -24.80 -8.67
C PRO A 70 22.50 -26.20 -8.07
N GLU A 71 23.45 -26.60 -7.21
CA GLU A 71 23.46 -27.88 -6.50
C GLU A 71 22.56 -27.84 -5.25
N GLY A 72 22.61 -26.74 -4.50
CA GLY A 72 21.74 -26.51 -3.34
C GLY A 72 20.28 -26.36 -3.73
N ALA A 73 19.98 -25.62 -4.81
CA ALA A 73 18.62 -25.49 -5.34
C ALA A 73 18.03 -26.83 -5.83
N ARG A 74 18.89 -27.78 -6.23
CA ARG A 74 18.48 -29.14 -6.64
C ARG A 74 18.35 -30.12 -5.49
N LYS A 75 18.81 -29.77 -4.29
CA LYS A 75 18.77 -30.65 -3.13
C LYS A 75 17.31 -30.79 -2.71
N ARG A 76 16.67 -31.89 -3.13
CA ARG A 76 15.33 -32.26 -2.69
C ARG A 76 15.35 -32.38 -1.18
N GLU A 77 14.74 -31.43 -0.48
CA GLU A 77 14.32 -31.66 0.90
C GLU A 77 13.50 -32.95 0.93
N LYS A 78 13.70 -33.77 1.97
CA LYS A 78 12.94 -35.01 2.14
C LYS A 78 11.46 -34.65 1.99
N LYS A 79 10.77 -35.30 1.05
CA LYS A 79 9.34 -35.08 0.79
C LYS A 79 8.61 -35.12 2.13
N GLN A 80 8.14 -33.97 2.60
CA GLN A 80 7.33 -33.90 3.81
C GLN A 80 6.13 -34.82 3.57
N THR A 81 6.02 -35.84 4.40
CA THR A 81 4.88 -36.76 4.38
C THR A 81 3.84 -36.20 5.33
N ARG A 82 2.59 -36.14 4.86
CA ARG A 82 1.48 -35.69 5.69
C ARG A 82 1.38 -36.63 6.91
N PRO A 83 1.28 -36.10 8.15
CA PRO A 83 0.98 -36.92 9.32
C PRO A 83 -0.32 -37.69 9.13
N SER A 84 -0.37 -38.95 9.56
CA SER A 84 -1.52 -39.85 9.37
C SER A 84 -2.80 -39.33 10.04
N ASP A 85 -2.66 -38.48 11.05
CA ASP A 85 -3.77 -37.97 11.87
C ASP A 85 -4.47 -36.76 11.25
N VAL A 86 -3.93 -36.18 10.17
CA VAL A 86 -4.58 -35.08 9.45
C VAL A 86 -5.60 -35.66 8.47
N LEU A 87 -6.85 -35.76 8.92
CA LEU A 87 -7.99 -36.01 8.05
C LEU A 87 -8.16 -34.81 7.12
N VAL A 88 -7.81 -34.99 5.86
CA VAL A 88 -8.26 -34.07 4.81
C VAL A 88 -9.57 -34.63 4.32
N GLU A 89 -10.66 -33.96 4.69
CA GLU A 89 -11.90 -34.12 3.96
C GLU A 89 -11.62 -33.71 2.51
N GLU A 90 -11.74 -34.68 1.62
CA GLU A 90 -11.68 -34.43 0.19
C GLU A 90 -12.95 -33.62 -0.13
N VAL A 91 -12.79 -32.30 -0.23
CA VAL A 91 -13.90 -31.44 -0.64
C VAL A 91 -14.18 -31.76 -2.10
N ASP A 92 -15.24 -32.53 -2.33
CA ASP A 92 -15.71 -32.87 -3.67
C ASP A 92 -16.32 -31.62 -4.31
N TYR A 93 -15.46 -30.79 -4.91
CA TYR A 93 -15.88 -29.66 -5.71
C TYR A 93 -16.49 -30.20 -7.00
N HIS A 94 -17.76 -30.58 -6.96
CA HIS A 94 -18.54 -30.69 -8.17
C HIS A 94 -18.58 -29.31 -8.83
N VAL A 95 -17.97 -29.18 -10.00
CA VAL A 95 -18.15 -28.00 -10.85
C VAL A 95 -19.63 -27.98 -11.22
N VAL A 96 -20.43 -27.23 -10.45
CA VAL A 96 -21.84 -27.02 -10.74
C VAL A 96 -21.89 -26.33 -12.08
N ASP A 97 -22.46 -27.05 -13.05
CA ASP A 97 -22.71 -26.72 -14.45
C ASP A 97 -22.21 -25.35 -14.90
N TYR A 98 -21.30 -25.33 -15.87
CA TYR A 98 -20.91 -24.14 -16.60
C TYR A 98 -22.14 -23.61 -17.35
N ILE A 99 -23.03 -22.86 -16.67
CA ILE A 99 -24.19 -22.24 -17.30
C ILE A 99 -23.63 -21.14 -18.20
N PRO A 100 -23.68 -21.27 -19.53
CA PRO A 100 -23.29 -20.18 -20.40
C PRO A 100 -24.25 -19.02 -20.11
N VAL A 101 -23.70 -17.90 -19.66
CA VAL A 101 -24.46 -16.64 -19.64
C VAL A 101 -24.72 -16.30 -21.09
N VAL A 102 -25.90 -16.68 -21.60
CA VAL A 102 -26.40 -16.22 -22.89
C VAL A 102 -26.66 -14.73 -22.74
N ILE A 103 -25.71 -13.92 -23.20
CA ILE A 103 -25.94 -12.49 -23.35
C ILE A 103 -26.84 -12.37 -24.57
N ASP A 104 -28.15 -12.18 -24.36
CA ASP A 104 -29.09 -11.91 -25.43
C ASP A 104 -28.58 -10.73 -26.26
N LYS A 105 -28.34 -10.98 -27.55
CA LYS A 105 -28.08 -9.91 -28.52
C LYS A 105 -29.31 -8.98 -28.52
N PRO A 106 -29.14 -7.65 -28.50
CA PRO A 106 -30.28 -6.75 -28.65
C PRO A 106 -30.98 -7.05 -29.97
N SER A 107 -32.25 -7.45 -29.91
CA SER A 107 -33.10 -7.64 -31.08
C SER A 107 -33.28 -6.31 -31.83
N ASP A 108 -33.20 -6.36 -33.16
CA ASP A 108 -33.35 -5.21 -34.05
C ASP A 108 -34.60 -4.36 -33.72
N PRO A 109 -34.50 -3.01 -33.75
CA PRO A 109 -35.60 -2.14 -33.42
C PRO A 109 -36.45 -1.89 -34.66
N SER A 110 -37.50 -2.68 -34.85
CA SER A 110 -38.64 -2.24 -35.67
C SER A 110 -39.95 -2.66 -35.03
N SER A 111 -40.90 -1.72 -35.01
CA SER A 111 -42.28 -1.85 -34.50
C SER A 111 -42.51 -1.64 -32.98
N SER A 112 -42.69 -0.39 -32.58
CA SER A 112 -43.97 0.18 -32.04
C SER A 112 -43.76 1.33 -31.04
N ARG A 113 -44.48 2.43 -31.31
CA ARG A 113 -44.74 3.64 -30.49
C ARG A 113 -45.45 3.22 -29.17
N GLU A 114 -45.49 3.95 -28.05
CA GLU A 114 -45.21 5.35 -27.70
C GLU A 114 -45.17 5.49 -26.16
N SER A 115 -44.63 6.62 -25.69
CA SER A 115 -44.90 7.28 -24.40
C SER A 115 -44.02 6.95 -23.18
N GLY A 116 -43.24 7.97 -22.78
CA GLY A 116 -43.11 8.31 -21.36
C GLY A 116 -41.89 7.81 -20.60
N THR A 117 -40.66 8.01 -21.09
CA THR A 117 -39.51 8.15 -20.17
C THR A 117 -38.52 9.17 -20.69
N ILE A 118 -38.34 10.26 -19.93
CA ILE A 118 -37.17 11.12 -20.05
C ILE A 118 -35.96 10.20 -19.92
N SER A 119 -35.20 10.10 -21.01
CA SER A 119 -34.17 9.08 -21.22
C SER A 119 -33.17 9.05 -20.05
N ARG A 120 -33.16 7.93 -19.32
CA ARG A 120 -32.23 7.61 -18.22
C ARG A 120 -30.76 7.82 -18.62
N LYS A 121 -30.45 7.75 -19.93
CA LYS A 121 -29.13 8.04 -20.50
C LYS A 121 -28.74 9.52 -20.37
N TYR A 122 -29.67 10.47 -20.55
CA TYR A 122 -29.40 11.89 -20.37
C TYR A 122 -29.28 12.28 -18.89
N LEU A 123 -30.09 11.66 -18.02
CA LEU A 123 -29.99 11.87 -16.58
C LEU A 123 -28.65 11.34 -16.03
N HIS A 124 -28.22 10.15 -16.48
CA HIS A 124 -26.95 9.53 -16.04
C HIS A 124 -25.72 10.27 -16.61
N SER A 125 -25.78 10.75 -17.86
CA SER A 125 -24.70 11.53 -18.46
C SER A 125 -24.56 12.92 -17.82
N ALA A 126 -25.67 13.58 -17.48
CA ALA A 126 -25.64 14.86 -16.77
C ALA A 126 -25.15 14.69 -15.32
N TYR A 127 -25.50 13.57 -14.67
CA TYR A 127 -25.02 13.27 -13.31
C TYR A 127 -23.52 12.99 -13.30
N HIS A 128 -23.02 12.13 -14.19
CA HIS A 128 -21.57 11.87 -14.30
C HIS A 128 -20.78 13.14 -14.61
N HIS A 129 -21.23 13.98 -15.54
CA HIS A 129 -20.52 15.22 -15.86
C HIS A 129 -20.49 16.18 -14.66
N ARG A 130 -21.58 16.31 -13.90
CA ARG A 130 -21.61 17.15 -12.69
C ARG A 130 -20.67 16.62 -11.60
N HIS A 131 -20.63 15.31 -11.37
CA HIS A 131 -19.74 14.70 -10.39
C HIS A 131 -18.27 14.82 -10.77
N HIS A 132 -17.91 14.65 -12.04
CA HIS A 132 -16.54 14.86 -12.49
C HIS A 132 -16.10 16.32 -12.36
N VAL A 133 -16.97 17.28 -12.69
CA VAL A 133 -16.64 18.71 -12.52
C VAL A 133 -16.47 19.07 -11.03
N ILE A 134 -17.32 18.55 -10.14
CA ILE A 134 -17.19 18.75 -8.70
C ILE A 134 -15.91 18.10 -8.17
N LEU A 135 -15.58 16.88 -8.59
CA LEU A 135 -14.36 16.19 -8.18
C LEU A 135 -13.10 16.94 -8.62
N ILE A 136 -13.07 17.41 -9.87
CA ILE A 136 -11.96 18.21 -10.41
C ILE A 136 -11.81 19.53 -9.63
N ALA A 137 -12.94 20.21 -9.33
CA ALA A 137 -12.92 21.45 -8.54
C ALA A 137 -12.40 21.21 -7.11
N LEU A 138 -12.81 20.12 -6.45
CA LEU A 138 -12.36 19.77 -5.10
C LEU A 138 -10.87 19.40 -5.06
N LEU A 139 -10.40 18.63 -6.05
CA LEU A 139 -8.97 18.30 -6.18
C LEU A 139 -8.14 19.55 -6.48
N GLY A 140 -8.64 20.45 -7.34
CA GLY A 140 -8.01 21.73 -7.63
C GLY A 140 -7.92 22.64 -6.40
N LEU A 141 -9.00 22.75 -5.62
CA LEU A 141 -9.02 23.52 -4.37
C LEU A 141 -8.06 22.93 -3.32
N SER A 142 -8.03 21.60 -3.18
CA SER A 142 -7.10 20.91 -2.29
C SER A 142 -5.64 21.18 -2.67
N LEU A 143 -5.30 21.12 -3.97
CA LEU A 143 -3.97 21.43 -4.46
C LEU A 143 -3.58 22.90 -4.17
N LEU A 144 -4.50 23.85 -4.43
CA LEU A 144 -4.30 25.26 -4.14
C LEU A 144 -4.05 25.52 -2.64
N LEU A 145 -4.86 24.91 -1.77
CA LEU A 145 -4.68 25.02 -0.33
C LEU A 145 -3.31 24.47 0.10
N ASN A 146 -2.90 23.31 -0.43
CA ASN A 146 -1.59 22.74 -0.15
C ASN A 146 -0.44 23.66 -0.61
N LEU A 147 -0.54 24.29 -1.79
CA LEU A 147 0.47 25.25 -2.26
C LEU A 147 0.54 26.49 -1.38
N VAL A 148 -0.60 27.00 -0.90
CA VAL A 148 -0.64 28.13 0.06
C VAL A 148 0.01 27.73 1.39
N PHE A 149 -0.29 26.54 1.91
CA PHE A 149 0.32 26.02 3.14
C PHE A 149 1.84 25.83 2.99
N ILE A 150 2.30 25.25 1.88
CA ILE A 150 3.72 25.09 1.58
C ILE A 150 4.40 26.46 1.47
N SER A 151 3.79 27.42 0.76
CA SER A 151 4.31 28.79 0.66
C SER A 151 4.42 29.45 2.03
N PHE A 152 3.38 29.35 2.87
CA PHE A 152 3.41 29.89 4.23
C PHE A 152 4.48 29.20 5.10
N TYR A 153 4.62 27.88 4.99
CA TYR A 153 5.64 27.11 5.69
C TYR A 153 7.06 27.50 5.27
N LEU A 154 7.29 27.66 3.96
CA LEU A 154 8.56 28.13 3.39
C LEU A 154 8.86 29.58 3.82
N CYS A 155 7.89 30.49 3.77
CA CYS A 155 8.04 31.86 4.28
C CYS A 155 8.36 31.88 5.78
N LYS A 156 7.70 31.05 6.58
CA LYS A 156 7.96 30.93 8.04
C LYS A 156 9.34 30.35 8.31
N LYS A 157 9.76 29.32 7.57
CA LYS A 157 11.10 28.72 7.66
C LYS A 157 12.18 29.73 7.25
N PHE A 158 11.95 30.50 6.18
CA PHE A 158 12.88 31.54 5.72
C PHE A 158 13.01 32.70 6.72
N ARG A 159 11.90 33.18 7.32
CA ARG A 159 11.95 34.16 8.42
C ARG A 159 12.68 33.64 9.66
N ARG A 160 12.58 32.34 9.95
CA ARG A 160 13.32 31.71 11.06
C ARG A 160 14.82 31.57 10.74
N SER A 161 15.18 31.39 9.47
CA SER A 161 16.57 31.35 9.02
C SER A 161 17.25 32.72 9.12
N SER A 162 16.57 33.80 8.70
CA SER A 162 17.15 35.16 8.77
C SER A 162 17.34 35.66 10.21
N THR A 163 16.53 35.19 11.15
CA THR A 163 16.72 35.47 12.58
C THR A 163 17.92 34.72 13.18
N LEU A 164 18.18 33.47 12.74
CA LEU A 164 19.39 32.72 13.12
C LEU A 164 20.66 33.32 12.51
N GLU A 165 20.60 33.81 11.27
CA GLU A 165 21.72 34.47 10.60
C GLU A 165 22.10 35.79 11.32
N LYS A 166 21.10 36.58 11.71
CA LYS A 166 21.31 37.79 12.56
C LYS A 166 21.89 37.45 13.93
N LEU A 167 21.55 36.29 14.51
CA LEU A 167 22.10 35.82 15.78
C LEU A 167 23.55 35.33 15.62
N SER A 168 23.87 34.71 14.50
CA SER A 168 25.23 34.28 14.14
C SER A 168 26.15 35.49 13.95
N GLN A 169 25.73 36.50 13.18
CA GLN A 169 26.50 37.74 13.01
C GLN A 169 26.73 38.47 14.33
N LYS A 170 25.71 38.58 15.19
CA LYS A 170 25.87 39.17 16.53
C LYS A 170 26.88 38.41 17.41
N LYS A 171 26.93 37.07 17.32
CA LYS A 171 27.93 36.28 18.03
C LYS A 171 29.34 36.50 17.48
N ALA A 172 29.51 36.59 16.16
CA ALA A 172 30.81 36.86 15.54
C ALA A 172 31.35 38.24 15.95
N THR A 173 30.51 39.29 15.90
CA THR A 173 30.92 40.64 16.32
C THR A 173 31.25 40.72 17.82
N LEU A 174 30.53 39.98 18.67
CA LEU A 174 30.84 39.93 20.11
C LEU A 174 32.20 39.28 20.35
N MET A 175 32.51 38.17 19.65
CA MET A 175 33.79 37.47 19.79
C MET A 175 34.94 38.34 19.30
N ASP A 176 34.81 39.03 18.18
CA ASP A 176 35.84 39.95 17.69
C ASP A 176 36.09 41.10 18.68
N ASN A 177 35.03 41.65 19.27
CA ASN A 177 35.16 42.71 20.29
C ASN A 177 35.86 42.21 21.56
N LEU A 178 35.60 40.97 21.99
CA LEU A 178 36.27 40.36 23.15
C LEU A 178 37.76 40.08 22.87
N ILE A 179 38.08 39.57 21.68
CA ILE A 179 39.46 39.33 21.24
C ILE A 179 40.22 40.66 21.15
N THR A 180 39.63 41.66 20.50
CA THR A 180 40.25 42.99 20.35
C THR A 180 40.43 43.69 21.70
N GLY A 181 39.45 43.53 22.61
CA GLY A 181 39.54 44.05 23.97
C GLY A 181 40.67 43.38 24.78
N ASN A 182 40.81 42.07 24.68
CA ASN A 182 41.89 41.33 25.35
C ASN A 182 43.27 41.65 24.76
N LEU A 183 43.38 41.84 23.45
CA LEU A 183 44.64 42.26 22.81
C LEU A 183 45.04 43.68 23.25
N LYS A 184 44.10 44.63 23.29
CA LYS A 184 44.38 45.98 23.81
C LYS A 184 44.77 45.95 25.30
N HIS A 185 44.14 45.12 26.11
CA HIS A 185 44.48 44.97 27.52
C HIS A 185 45.88 44.34 27.71
N SER A 186 46.25 43.39 26.86
CA SER A 186 47.58 42.78 26.81
C SER A 186 48.66 43.79 26.41
N GLU A 187 48.45 44.55 25.33
CA GLU A 187 49.39 45.59 24.88
C GLU A 187 49.56 46.71 25.92
N SER A 188 48.47 47.08 26.61
CA SER A 188 48.52 48.06 27.71
C SER A 188 49.38 47.58 28.88
N LYS A 189 49.33 46.27 29.20
CA LYS A 189 50.14 45.67 30.27
C LYS A 189 51.62 45.55 29.88
N GLN A 190 51.93 45.27 28.61
CA GLN A 190 53.32 45.22 28.12
C GLN A 190 54.00 46.58 28.02
N ARG A 191 53.24 47.68 27.96
CA ARG A 191 53.79 49.05 27.93
C ARG A 191 54.10 49.64 29.32
N LEU A 192 53.76 48.93 30.40
CA LEU A 192 53.86 49.37 31.80
C LEU A 192 54.93 48.58 32.61
N VAL A 193 55.72 47.74 31.95
CA VAL A 193 56.89 47.02 32.51
C VAL A 193 58.14 47.53 31.81
#